data_AF-A0A8C5YLY9-F1
#
_entry.id   AF-A0A8C5YLY9-F1
#
_cell.length_a   1.000
_cell.length_b   1.000
_cell.length_c   1.000
_cell.angle_alpha   90.00
_cell.angle_beta   90.00
_cell.angle_gamma   90.00
#
_symmetry.space_group_name_H-M   'P 1'
#
loop_
_entity.id
_entity.type
_entity.pdbx_description
1 polymer ?
#
loop_
_entity_poly.entity_id
_entity_poly.type
_entity_poly.pdbx_seq_one_letter_code
_entity_poly.pdbx_strand_id
1 'polypeptide(L)'
;MSSLTPESSPELAKRSWFGNFISLDKEEQIFLVLKDKPLSSIKADIVHAFLSIPSLSHSVLSQTSFRAEYKASGGPSVFQKPVRFQVDISSSEGPEPSPRRDGSSGGGIYSVTFTLISGPSRRFKRVVETIQAQLLSTHDQPSVQALAGEWQGPWVEADRASG
;
A
#
# COMPACT_ATOMS: atom_id res chain seq x y z
N MET A 1 53.21 -29.38 -6.51
CA MET A 1 53.18 -28.97 -5.09
C MET A 1 53.02 -27.45 -5.10
N SER A 2 51.97 -26.77 -4.65
CA SER A 2 50.65 -27.10 -4.08
C SER A 2 49.76 -25.84 -4.27
N SER A 3 48.44 -26.01 -4.39
CA SER A 3 47.44 -24.93 -4.30
C SER A 3 47.60 -24.14 -3.01
N LEU A 4 47.20 -22.87 -2.97
CA LEU A 4 46.38 -22.31 -1.88
C LEU A 4 45.71 -21.01 -2.36
N THR A 5 44.39 -21.06 -2.51
CA THR A 5 43.52 -19.92 -2.25
C THR A 5 43.75 -19.39 -0.83
N PRO A 6 43.49 -18.10 -0.59
CA PRO A 6 42.76 -17.75 0.61
C PRO A 6 41.40 -17.20 0.23
N GLU A 7 40.39 -18.02 0.52
CA GLU A 7 39.06 -17.55 0.86
C GLU A 7 39.16 -16.78 2.19
N SER A 8 38.69 -15.54 2.23
CA SER A 8 37.92 -15.02 3.37
C SER A 8 37.23 -13.71 2.99
N SER A 9 35.92 -13.81 2.83
CA SER A 9 35.00 -12.70 3.08
C SER A 9 34.98 -12.42 4.59
N PRO A 10 34.83 -11.16 5.03
CA PRO A 10 33.47 -10.76 5.41
C PRO A 10 33.11 -9.32 5.03
N GLU A 11 31.82 -9.15 4.76
CA GLU A 11 30.98 -7.99 5.04
C GLU A 11 31.66 -6.84 5.80
N LEU A 12 31.69 -5.66 5.19
CA LEU A 12 31.49 -4.42 5.92
C LEU A 12 30.87 -3.41 4.97
N ALA A 13 29.56 -3.29 5.13
CA ALA A 13 28.70 -2.21 4.68
C ALA A 13 29.44 -0.90 4.40
N LYS A 14 29.81 -0.68 3.13
CA LYS A 14 29.80 0.69 2.61
C LYS A 14 28.32 1.07 2.50
N ARG A 15 27.77 1.60 3.59
CA ARG A 15 26.48 2.31 3.63
C ARG A 15 26.51 3.33 2.49
N SER A 16 25.82 3.00 1.40
CA SER A 16 25.80 3.82 0.18
C SER A 16 24.87 5.01 0.42
N TRP A 17 25.43 6.16 0.77
CA TRP A 17 24.71 7.44 0.70
C TRP A 17 24.51 7.90 -0.77
N PHE A 18 25.19 7.25 -1.72
CA PHE A 18 24.98 7.48 -3.16
C PHE A 18 23.93 6.54 -3.78
N GLY A 19 23.07 5.92 -2.96
CA GLY A 19 22.04 4.95 -3.42
C GLY A 19 20.86 5.54 -4.21
N ASN A 20 20.75 6.87 -4.35
CA ASN A 20 19.58 7.50 -4.98
C ASN A 20 19.79 8.08 -6.39
N PHE A 21 20.99 7.94 -7.02
CA PHE A 21 21.29 8.66 -8.26
C PHE A 21 21.46 7.81 -9.54
N ILE A 22 21.57 6.48 -9.48
CA ILE A 22 21.60 5.65 -10.70
C ILE A 22 20.30 4.84 -10.81
N SER A 23 19.23 5.52 -11.25
CA SER A 23 18.10 4.84 -11.88
C SER A 23 18.01 5.39 -13.29
N LEU A 24 18.94 4.92 -14.12
CA LEU A 24 19.03 5.21 -15.55
C LEU A 24 18.19 4.14 -16.28
N ASP A 25 17.20 4.60 -17.04
CA ASP A 25 16.71 3.98 -18.28
C ASP A 25 15.89 2.67 -18.27
N LYS A 26 15.07 2.40 -17.25
CA LYS A 26 13.90 1.51 -17.39
C LYS A 26 12.73 2.16 -16.66
N GLU A 27 11.49 1.98 -17.11
CA GLU A 27 10.27 2.56 -16.50
C GLU A 27 10.44 2.77 -14.99
N GLU A 28 10.24 3.98 -14.48
CA GLU A 28 10.40 4.23 -13.03
C GLU A 28 9.39 3.40 -12.25
N GLN A 29 9.86 2.24 -11.78
CA GLN A 29 9.12 1.31 -10.96
C GLN A 29 9.67 1.35 -9.54
N ILE A 30 8.78 1.43 -8.56
CA ILE A 30 9.09 1.37 -7.14
C ILE A 30 8.32 0.18 -6.57
N PHE A 31 9.01 -0.68 -5.83
CA PHE A 31 8.43 -1.89 -5.24
C PHE A 31 8.38 -1.76 -3.72
N LEU A 32 7.31 -2.25 -3.12
CA LEU A 32 7.15 -2.39 -1.68
C LEU A 32 6.72 -3.82 -1.37
N VAL A 33 7.45 -4.52 -0.50
CA VAL A 33 7.07 -5.85 -0.02
C VAL A 33 6.38 -5.71 1.32
N LEU A 34 5.20 -6.31 1.44
CA LEU A 34 4.37 -6.32 2.64
C LEU A 34 4.19 -7.77 3.08
N LYS A 35 4.68 -8.09 4.28
CA LYS A 35 4.52 -9.39 4.90
C LYS A 35 3.40 -9.31 5.92
N ASP A 36 2.67 -10.42 6.10
CA ASP A 36 1.69 -10.58 7.16
C ASP A 36 0.57 -9.51 7.15
N LYS A 37 0.31 -8.87 6.00
CA LYS A 37 -0.74 -7.87 5.81
C LYS A 37 -1.77 -8.39 4.83
N PRO A 38 -3.06 -8.54 5.22
CA PRO A 38 -4.06 -9.09 4.33
C PRO A 38 -4.35 -8.14 3.16
N LEU A 39 -4.67 -8.70 1.98
CA LEU A 39 -4.95 -7.94 0.75
C LEU A 39 -6.00 -6.83 0.97
N SER A 40 -7.02 -7.09 1.77
CA SER A 40 -8.06 -6.11 2.10
C SER A 40 -7.50 -4.86 2.77
N SER A 41 -6.63 -5.02 3.77
CA SER A 41 -5.95 -3.90 4.45
C SER A 41 -5.02 -3.16 3.51
N ILE A 42 -4.26 -3.85 2.65
CA ILE A 42 -3.40 -3.22 1.64
C ILE A 42 -4.22 -2.32 0.72
N LYS A 43 -5.35 -2.83 0.20
CA LYS A 43 -6.26 -2.05 -0.65
C LYS A 43 -6.84 -0.85 0.09
N ALA A 44 -7.28 -1.03 1.35
CA ALA A 44 -7.83 0.04 2.17
C ALA A 44 -6.80 1.16 2.38
N ASP A 45 -5.55 0.82 2.70
CA ASP A 45 -4.49 1.80 2.92
C ASP A 45 -4.10 2.55 1.64
N ILE A 46 -4.07 1.88 0.49
CA ILE A 46 -3.83 2.54 -0.81
C ILE A 46 -4.94 3.55 -1.09
N VAL A 47 -6.21 3.16 -0.94
CA VAL A 47 -7.35 4.05 -1.18
C VAL A 47 -7.34 5.21 -0.18
N HIS A 48 -7.07 4.94 1.10
CA HIS A 48 -6.95 5.96 2.13
C HIS A 48 -5.84 6.96 1.79
N ALA A 49 -4.67 6.48 1.38
CA ALA A 49 -3.57 7.32 0.94
C ALA A 49 -3.97 8.20 -0.26
N PHE A 50 -4.64 7.64 -1.27
CA PHE A 50 -5.12 8.42 -2.42
C PHE A 50 -6.07 9.54 -2.02
N LEU A 51 -6.99 9.29 -1.09
CA LEU A 51 -7.93 10.30 -0.60
C LEU A 51 -7.26 11.35 0.29
N SER A 52 -6.17 10.98 0.98
CA SER A 52 -5.42 11.89 1.85
C SER A 52 -4.52 12.87 1.07
N ILE A 53 -4.17 12.55 -0.18
CA ILE A 53 -3.30 13.39 -1.01
C ILE A 53 -4.18 14.37 -1.80
N PRO A 54 -4.11 15.69 -1.54
CA PRO A 54 -4.88 16.67 -2.28
C PRO A 54 -4.58 16.60 -3.78
N SER A 55 -5.60 16.88 -4.61
CA SER A 55 -5.49 16.92 -6.07
C SER A 55 -4.95 15.64 -6.73
N LEU A 56 -4.99 14.52 -6.02
CA LEU A 56 -4.84 13.17 -6.57
C LEU A 56 -6.22 12.58 -6.86
N SER A 57 -6.37 12.05 -8.07
CA SER A 57 -7.55 11.30 -8.49
C SER A 57 -7.13 9.87 -8.85
N HIS A 58 -8.02 8.90 -8.65
CA HIS A 58 -7.73 7.50 -8.95
C HIS A 58 -8.92 6.78 -9.58
N SER A 59 -8.62 5.69 -10.28
CA SER A 59 -9.60 4.72 -10.77
C SER A 59 -9.14 3.29 -10.51
N VAL A 60 -10.10 2.39 -10.35
CA VAL A 60 -9.84 0.95 -10.18
C VAL A 60 -9.78 0.33 -11.57
N LEU A 61 -8.65 -0.30 -11.91
CA LEU A 61 -8.46 -0.98 -13.20
C LEU A 61 -8.80 -2.47 -13.12
N SER A 62 -8.50 -3.09 -11.98
CA SER A 62 -8.74 -4.50 -11.73
C SER A 62 -8.95 -4.73 -10.23
N GLN A 63 -9.17 -5.99 -9.83
CA GLN A 63 -9.30 -6.34 -8.42
C GLN A 63 -8.05 -5.98 -7.58
N THR A 64 -6.88 -5.88 -8.22
CA THR A 64 -5.58 -5.63 -7.58
C THR A 64 -4.77 -4.51 -8.26
N SER A 65 -5.39 -3.72 -9.14
CA SER A 65 -4.71 -2.67 -9.91
C SER A 65 -5.47 -1.35 -9.87
N PHE A 66 -4.74 -0.26 -9.71
CA PHE A 66 -5.25 1.11 -9.66
C PHE A 66 -4.48 2.01 -10.62
N ARG A 67 -5.15 3.02 -11.15
CA ARG A 67 -4.53 4.12 -11.88
C ARG A 67 -4.68 5.38 -11.05
N ALA A 68 -3.62 6.16 -10.91
CA ALA A 68 -3.65 7.43 -10.21
C ALA A 68 -3.09 8.56 -11.07
N GLU A 69 -3.72 9.72 -10.97
CA GLU A 69 -3.28 10.97 -11.57
C GLU A 69 -3.19 12.06 -10.49
N TYR A 70 -1.99 12.59 -10.29
CA TYR A 70 -1.70 13.70 -9.39
C TYR A 70 -1.44 14.99 -10.17
N LYS A 71 -2.27 16.00 -9.91
CA LYS A 71 -2.12 17.36 -10.44
C LYS A 71 -1.54 18.24 -9.34
N ALA A 72 -0.42 18.92 -9.59
CA ALA A 72 0.15 19.82 -8.59
C ALA A 72 -0.72 21.07 -8.45
N SER A 73 -1.01 21.47 -7.21
CA SER A 73 -1.64 22.76 -6.89
C SER A 73 -0.59 23.87 -6.96
N GLY A 74 -0.49 24.56 -8.10
CA GLY A 74 0.52 25.60 -8.26
C GLY A 74 0.38 26.40 -9.56
N GLY A 75 -0.46 27.43 -9.53
CA GLY A 75 -0.51 28.51 -10.52
C GLY A 75 -1.13 28.16 -11.89
N PRO A 76 -1.44 29.18 -12.71
CA PRO A 76 -2.07 29.04 -14.05
C PRO A 76 -1.14 28.44 -15.11
N SER A 77 -0.13 27.65 -14.70
CA SER A 77 0.87 27.12 -15.59
C SER A 77 0.34 25.87 -16.31
N VAL A 78 -0.17 26.08 -17.52
CA VAL A 78 -0.49 25.04 -18.53
C VAL A 78 0.69 24.07 -18.82
N PHE A 79 1.89 24.39 -18.34
CA PHE A 79 3.10 23.57 -18.46
C PHE A 79 3.31 22.56 -17.31
N GLN A 80 2.46 22.53 -16.28
CA GLN A 80 2.57 21.54 -15.19
C GLN A 80 1.97 20.20 -15.64
N LYS A 81 2.79 19.36 -16.28
CA LYS A 81 2.38 18.00 -16.67
C LYS A 81 1.94 17.20 -15.42
N PRO A 82 0.75 16.57 -15.41
CA PRO A 82 0.34 15.73 -14.29
C PRO A 82 1.25 14.51 -14.14
N VAL A 83 1.31 13.95 -12.94
CA VAL A 83 1.97 12.67 -12.70
C VAL A 83 0.92 11.57 -12.81
N ARG A 84 1.11 10.64 -13.75
CA ARG A 84 0.26 9.46 -13.93
C ARG A 84 1.08 8.23 -13.59
N PHE A 85 0.56 7.39 -12.71
CA PHE A 85 1.20 6.13 -12.33
C PHE A 85 0.16 5.03 -12.12
N GLN A 86 0.61 3.80 -12.21
CA GLN A 86 -0.18 2.60 -11.92
C GLN A 86 0.30 2.01 -10.60
N VAL A 87 -0.62 1.41 -9.85
CA VAL A 87 -0.33 0.66 -8.64
C VAL A 87 -0.89 -0.75 -8.81
N ASP A 88 -0.03 -1.75 -8.76
CA ASP A 88 -0.40 -3.17 -8.88
C ASP A 88 -0.03 -3.91 -7.61
N ILE A 89 -0.93 -4.78 -7.14
CA ILE A 89 -0.70 -5.67 -6.01
C ILE A 89 -0.55 -7.09 -6.55
N SER A 90 0.52 -7.78 -6.16
CA SER A 90 0.73 -9.19 -6.48
C SER A 90 1.00 -10.00 -5.21
N SER A 91 0.47 -11.23 -5.16
CA SER A 91 0.79 -12.19 -4.10
C SER A 91 2.00 -13.01 -4.53
N SER A 92 2.93 -13.23 -3.61
CA SER A 92 3.95 -14.27 -3.74
C SER A 92 3.60 -15.44 -2.83
N GLU A 93 2.43 -16.03 -3.02
CA GLU A 93 2.16 -17.38 -2.52
C GLU A 93 2.80 -18.38 -3.49
N GLY A 94 3.89 -19.03 -3.05
CA GLY A 94 4.20 -20.37 -3.53
C GLY A 94 3.04 -21.31 -3.17
N PRO A 95 2.92 -22.49 -3.81
CA PRO A 95 1.77 -23.37 -3.64
C PRO A 95 1.57 -23.70 -2.15
N GLU A 96 0.51 -23.13 -1.57
CA GLU A 96 -0.15 -23.44 -0.30
C GLU A 96 0.70 -24.11 0.80
N PRO A 97 1.00 -23.43 1.92
CA PRO A 97 1.01 -24.14 3.19
C PRO A 97 -0.44 -24.23 3.67
N SER A 98 -1.00 -25.43 3.56
CA SER A 98 -2.16 -25.97 4.29
C SER A 98 -2.78 -25.07 5.39
N PRO A 99 -4.12 -25.00 5.53
CA PRO A 99 -4.75 -24.29 6.63
C PRO A 99 -4.23 -24.85 7.96
N ARG A 100 -3.36 -24.09 8.64
CA ARG A 100 -2.97 -24.42 10.01
C ARG A 100 -4.23 -24.36 10.85
N ARG A 101 -4.47 -25.40 11.65
CA ARG A 101 -5.67 -25.59 12.50
C ARG A 101 -5.87 -24.50 13.56
N ASP A 102 -4.97 -23.52 13.64
CA ASP A 102 -4.90 -22.55 14.71
C ASP A 102 -5.42 -21.17 14.27
N GLY A 103 -6.47 -21.07 13.45
CA GLY A 103 -7.24 -19.83 13.18
C GLY A 103 -6.47 -18.59 12.68
N SER A 104 -5.15 -18.70 12.49
CA SER A 104 -4.23 -17.65 12.13
C SER A 104 -3.82 -17.90 10.70
N SER A 105 -4.69 -17.48 9.78
CA SER A 105 -4.37 -17.32 8.36
C SER A 105 -3.22 -16.30 8.27
N GLY A 106 -1.99 -16.79 8.43
CA GLY A 106 -0.77 -16.00 8.35
C GLY A 106 -0.74 -15.29 7.01
N GLY A 107 -0.73 -13.96 7.05
CA GLY A 107 -0.89 -13.12 5.88
C GLY A 107 0.17 -13.45 4.82
N GLY A 108 -0.29 -13.77 3.62
CA GLY A 108 0.59 -13.98 2.47
C GLY A 108 1.54 -12.79 2.25
N ILE A 109 2.68 -13.06 1.62
CA ILE A 109 3.59 -12.01 1.21
C ILE A 109 3.01 -11.35 -0.03
N TYR A 110 2.70 -10.06 0.07
CA TYR A 110 2.29 -9.25 -1.06
C TYR A 110 3.40 -8.31 -1.49
N SER A 111 3.40 -7.95 -2.75
CA SER A 111 4.18 -6.82 -3.25
C SER A 111 3.27 -5.79 -3.92
N VAL A 112 3.57 -4.52 -3.69
CA VAL A 112 2.92 -3.37 -4.31
C VAL A 112 3.92 -2.71 -5.24
N THR A 113 3.57 -2.63 -6.52
CA THR A 113 4.41 -2.07 -7.58
C THR A 113 3.81 -0.75 -8.04
N PHE A 114 4.57 0.34 -7.93
CA PHE A 114 4.22 1.64 -8.47
C PHE A 114 4.97 1.85 -9.77
N THR A 115 4.26 2.01 -10.90
CA THR A 115 4.86 2.22 -12.22
C THR A 115 4.52 3.61 -12.74
N LEU A 116 5.53 4.47 -12.94
CA LEU A 116 5.34 5.76 -13.60
C LEU A 116 4.95 5.56 -15.06
N ILE A 117 3.83 6.15 -15.48
CA ILE A 117 3.41 6.18 -16.89
C ILE A 117 3.87 7.50 -17.53
N SER A 118 3.70 8.61 -16.82
CA SER A 118 4.11 9.93 -17.33
C SER A 118 4.17 10.99 -16.24
N GLY A 119 4.90 12.06 -16.50
CA GLY A 119 5.03 13.22 -15.61
C GLY A 119 6.39 13.24 -14.90
N PRO A 120 6.63 14.23 -14.02
CA PRO A 120 7.95 14.37 -13.41
C PRO A 120 8.24 13.29 -12.37
N SER A 121 9.23 12.47 -12.65
CA SER A 121 9.84 11.44 -11.79
C SER A 121 9.99 11.84 -10.33
N ARG A 122 10.52 13.05 -10.09
CA ARG A 122 10.73 13.54 -8.72
C ARG A 122 9.41 13.67 -7.96
N ARG A 123 8.35 14.18 -8.61
CA ARG A 123 7.02 14.29 -8.00
C ARG A 123 6.39 12.92 -7.80
N PHE A 124 6.55 12.01 -8.76
CA PHE A 124 6.13 10.61 -8.61
C PHE A 124 6.72 9.97 -7.35
N LYS A 125 8.03 10.06 -7.16
CA LYS A 125 8.71 9.53 -5.96
C LYS A 125 8.14 10.11 -4.66
N ARG A 126 7.87 11.42 -4.60
CA ARG A 126 7.24 12.06 -3.42
C ARG A 126 5.83 11.54 -3.12
N VAL A 127 5.03 11.35 -4.16
CA VAL A 127 3.68 10.79 -4.01
C VAL A 127 3.76 9.35 -3.50
N VAL A 128 4.66 8.54 -4.06
CA VAL A 128 4.87 7.15 -3.63
C VAL A 128 5.39 7.07 -2.20
N GLU A 129 6.33 7.93 -1.79
CA GLU A 129 6.83 8.02 -0.40
C GLU A 129 5.67 8.22 0.59
N THR A 130 4.70 9.08 0.23
CA THR A 130 3.51 9.34 1.06
C THR A 130 2.61 8.11 1.17
N ILE A 131 2.37 7.42 0.06
CA ILE A 131 1.55 6.19 0.03
C ILE A 131 2.23 5.06 0.80
N GLN A 132 3.56 4.92 0.66
CA GLN A 132 4.34 3.92 1.39
C GLN A 132 4.27 4.13 2.91
N ALA A 133 4.30 5.38 3.39
CA ALA A 133 4.14 5.68 4.80
C ALA A 133 2.80 5.16 5.35
N GLN A 134 1.71 5.31 4.59
CA GLN A 134 0.40 4.76 4.96
C GLN A 134 0.41 3.22 4.94
N LEU A 135 1.01 2.60 3.93
CA LEU A 135 1.08 1.14 3.79
C LEU A 135 1.93 0.47 4.88
N LEU A 136 2.94 1.16 5.41
CA LEU A 136 3.83 0.67 6.46
C LEU A 136 3.36 1.01 7.88
N SER A 137 2.41 1.93 8.01
CA SER A 137 1.78 2.20 9.30
C SER A 137 0.98 0.96 9.71
N THR A 138 1.42 0.27 10.77
CA THR A 138 0.66 -0.82 11.40
C THR A 138 -0.66 -0.24 11.87
N HIS A 139 -1.74 -0.72 11.27
CA HIS A 139 -3.09 -0.30 11.57
C HIS A 139 -3.50 -0.90 12.92
N ASP A 140 -3.08 -0.25 14.01
CA ASP A 140 -3.67 -0.41 15.34
C ASP A 140 -4.95 0.42 15.43
N GLN A 141 -5.78 0.38 14.37
CA GLN A 141 -7.07 1.04 14.37
C GLN A 141 -8.12 -0.01 14.75
N PRO A 142 -8.93 0.26 15.80
CA PRO A 142 -9.92 -0.69 16.28
C PRO A 142 -10.88 -0.96 15.13
N SER A 143 -10.95 -2.23 14.76
CA SER A 143 -11.97 -2.78 13.88
C SER A 143 -13.33 -2.18 14.27
N VAL A 144 -14.02 -1.59 13.30
CA VAL A 144 -15.37 -1.06 13.45
C VAL A 144 -16.31 -2.22 13.80
N GLN A 145 -16.35 -2.60 15.08
CA GLN A 145 -17.32 -3.51 15.67
C GLN A 145 -18.51 -2.77 16.29
N ALA A 146 -18.62 -1.44 16.08
CA ALA A 146 -19.53 -0.60 16.84
C ALA A 146 -20.73 -0.03 16.06
N LEU A 147 -21.22 -0.67 14.98
CA LEU A 147 -22.46 -0.21 14.30
C LEU A 147 -23.53 -1.30 14.09
N ALA A 148 -23.47 -2.39 14.86
CA ALA A 148 -24.51 -3.44 14.81
C ALA A 148 -25.50 -3.41 16.00
N GLY A 149 -25.57 -2.34 16.78
CA GLY A 149 -26.30 -2.36 18.04
C GLY A 149 -26.97 -1.06 18.44
N GLU A 150 -27.83 -0.47 17.62
CA GLU A 150 -28.82 0.49 18.13
C GLU A 150 -30.05 0.64 17.22
N TRP A 151 -30.86 -0.41 17.10
CA TRP A 151 -32.28 -0.31 16.75
C TRP A 151 -33.09 -1.27 17.63
N GLN A 152 -33.17 -0.96 18.92
CA GLN A 152 -34.23 -1.46 19.78
C GLN A 152 -34.84 -0.24 20.47
N GLY A 153 -35.85 0.35 19.83
CA GLY A 153 -36.68 1.38 20.45
C GLY A 153 -37.63 0.75 21.47
N PRO A 154 -37.79 1.31 22.68
CA PRO A 154 -38.75 0.81 23.65
C PRO A 154 -40.14 1.37 23.35
N TRP A 155 -41.04 0.55 22.81
CA TRP A 155 -42.47 0.84 22.92
C TRP A 155 -43.03 0.11 24.12
N VAL A 156 -43.35 0.95 25.09
CA VAL A 156 -43.91 0.71 26.41
C VAL A 156 -45.25 -0.03 26.30
N GLU A 157 -45.34 -1.06 27.14
CA GLU A 157 -46.54 -1.72 27.68
C GLU A 157 -47.70 -0.73 27.83
N ALA A 158 -48.72 -0.83 26.97
CA ALA A 158 -49.99 -0.13 27.16
C ALA A 158 -50.92 -1.01 28.01
N ASP A 159 -51.17 -0.50 29.21
CA ASP A 159 -51.92 -1.09 30.30
C ASP A 159 -53.22 -1.82 29.94
N ARG A 160 -53.31 -3.00 30.56
CA ARG A 160 -54.55 -3.68 30.95
C ARG A 160 -55.10 -3.00 32.21
N ALA A 161 -56.25 -2.30 32.09
CA ALA A 161 -57.23 -1.92 33.14
C ALA A 161 -57.87 -0.58 32.72
N SER A 162 -59.17 -0.29 32.72
CA SER A 162 -60.36 -0.82 33.37
C SER A 162 -61.60 -0.22 32.68
N GLY A 163 -62.77 -0.88 32.77
CA GLY A 163 -64.07 -0.24 32.52
C GLY A 163 -64.98 -1.03 31.61
#